data_AF-A0A449I3Y0-F1
#
_entry.id   AF-A0A449I3Y0-F1
#
_cell.length_a   1.000
_cell.length_b   1.000
_cell.length_c   1.000
_cell.angle_alpha   90.00
_cell.angle_beta   90.00
_cell.angle_gamma   90.00
#
_symmetry.space_group_name_H-M   'P 1'
#
loop_
_entity.id
_entity.type
_entity.pdbx_description
1 polymer ?
#
loop_
_entity_poly.entity_id
_entity_poly.type
_entity_poly.pdbx_seq_one_letter_code
_entity_poly.pdbx_strand_id
1 'polypeptide(L)'
;MIISQKTIEKLRELINEETEYRSGSKLVAFFNQYGFRDVYGNGFPSRWIYTEEKIRALNGKPELDRCIKDVFAPVNFIGRFSELDSFLADFNQYLCFDGWNVIRKGREITFSKATGVDIDKEKEKERIVNNTEAEFLNTEFADISIENLPIGNYVLPYIEARISEIKTCLSAKASLSVIFLSGSTLEGVLLGLAQNNPAMYNQAKSAPKDNKTGKIRQFHEWTLSNLIDVSCEVGFLREDVKKFSHSLRDFRNYIHPFQQMSEKFSPDENTAKICFQVLKAALFQITQNKKR
;
A
#
# COMPACT_ATOMS: atom_id res chain seq x y z
N MET A 1 19.17 6.30 -33.06
CA MET A 1 18.60 4.92 -33.09
C MET A 1 17.19 4.91 -33.69
N ILE A 2 16.63 3.76 -34.04
CA ILE A 2 15.20 3.59 -34.40
C ILE A 2 14.54 2.76 -33.30
N ILE A 3 13.37 3.20 -32.81
CA ILE A 3 12.59 2.53 -31.76
C ILE A 3 11.18 2.18 -32.24
N SER A 4 10.61 1.11 -31.71
CA SER A 4 9.27 0.62 -32.04
C SER A 4 8.16 1.42 -31.36
N GLN A 5 6.92 1.17 -31.78
CA GLN A 5 5.74 1.83 -31.23
C GLN A 5 5.61 1.67 -29.71
N LYS A 6 5.90 0.46 -29.20
CA LYS A 6 5.80 0.16 -27.77
C LYS A 6 6.84 0.92 -26.96
N THR A 7 8.05 1.03 -27.47
CA THR A 7 9.10 1.83 -26.84
C THR A 7 8.77 3.32 -26.86
N ILE A 8 8.12 3.81 -27.92
CA ILE A 8 7.63 5.21 -27.98
C ILE A 8 6.58 5.46 -26.89
N GLU A 9 5.60 4.55 -26.73
CA GLU A 9 4.56 4.64 -25.70
C GLU A 9 5.18 4.73 -24.29
N LYS A 10 6.16 3.87 -24.00
CA LYS A 10 6.85 3.89 -22.71
C LYS A 10 7.70 5.15 -22.51
N LEU A 11 8.44 5.58 -23.53
CA LEU A 11 9.23 6.82 -23.46
C LEU A 11 8.34 8.06 -23.23
N ARG A 12 7.13 8.07 -23.81
CA ARG A 12 6.14 9.11 -23.59
C ARG A 12 5.68 9.15 -22.13
N GLU A 13 5.43 8.02 -21.49
CA GLU A 13 5.04 7.95 -20.06
C GLU A 13 6.16 8.48 -19.16
N LEU A 14 7.41 8.06 -19.43
CA LEU A 14 8.60 8.58 -18.75
C LEU A 14 8.74 10.10 -18.88
N ILE A 15 8.51 10.66 -20.07
CA ILE A 15 8.58 12.10 -20.33
C ILE A 15 7.39 12.84 -19.70
N ASN A 16 6.19 12.29 -19.73
CA ASN A 16 5.01 13.01 -19.30
C ASN A 16 4.85 13.04 -17.77
N GLU A 17 5.17 11.93 -17.10
CA GLU A 17 4.78 11.77 -15.69
C GLU A 17 5.69 10.89 -14.82
N GLU A 18 6.27 9.79 -15.31
CA GLU A 18 6.96 8.85 -14.41
C GLU A 18 8.26 9.43 -13.84
N THR A 19 9.09 10.07 -14.67
CA THR A 19 10.35 10.68 -14.19
C THR A 19 10.11 11.98 -13.43
N GLU A 20 9.18 12.78 -13.96
CA GLU A 20 8.61 13.97 -13.35
C GLU A 20 7.33 14.37 -14.09
N TYR A 21 6.41 15.04 -13.41
CA TYR A 21 5.20 15.56 -14.04
C TYR A 21 5.50 16.79 -14.91
N ARG A 22 5.23 16.67 -16.22
CA ARG A 22 5.32 17.78 -17.18
C ARG A 22 3.94 18.25 -17.64
N SER A 23 3.65 19.53 -17.42
CA SER A 23 2.47 20.20 -18.00
C SER A 23 2.64 20.38 -19.52
N GLY A 24 1.57 20.71 -20.23
CA GLY A 24 1.65 20.94 -21.69
C GLY A 24 2.68 22.01 -22.10
N SER A 25 2.76 23.12 -21.35
CA SER A 25 3.79 24.14 -21.56
C SER A 25 5.21 23.64 -21.30
N LYS A 26 5.42 22.82 -20.27
CA LYS A 26 6.72 22.19 -19.98
C LYS A 26 7.12 21.18 -21.05
N LEU A 27 6.16 20.43 -21.61
CA LEU A 27 6.43 19.50 -22.71
C LEU A 27 6.87 20.24 -23.98
N VAL A 28 6.21 21.36 -24.31
CA VAL A 28 6.63 22.23 -25.42
C VAL A 28 8.05 22.76 -25.19
N ALA A 29 8.33 23.28 -24.00
CA ALA A 29 9.67 23.76 -23.65
C ALA A 29 10.73 22.64 -23.76
N PHE A 30 10.40 21.44 -23.27
CA PHE A 30 11.25 20.26 -23.36
C PHE A 30 11.52 19.86 -24.81
N PHE A 31 10.52 19.81 -25.69
CA PHE A 31 10.76 19.40 -27.07
C PHE A 31 11.43 20.49 -27.92
N ASN A 32 11.18 21.77 -27.65
CA ASN A 32 11.82 22.86 -28.39
C ASN A 32 13.36 22.84 -28.30
N GLN A 33 13.94 22.22 -27.26
CA GLN A 33 15.41 22.05 -27.17
C GLN A 33 15.99 21.08 -28.23
N TYR A 34 15.14 20.30 -28.90
CA TYR A 34 15.49 19.38 -29.99
C TYR A 34 15.13 19.94 -31.37
N GLY A 35 14.93 21.26 -31.50
CA GLY A 35 14.74 21.94 -32.77
C GLY A 35 13.28 22.18 -33.18
N PHE A 36 12.31 21.81 -32.34
CA PHE A 36 10.92 22.23 -32.52
C PHE A 36 10.73 23.71 -32.15
N ARG A 37 9.66 24.32 -32.67
CA ARG A 37 9.31 25.74 -32.42
C ARG A 37 7.82 25.86 -32.10
N ASP A 38 7.31 24.95 -31.28
CA ASP A 38 5.89 24.95 -30.92
C ASP A 38 5.61 25.97 -29.82
N VAL A 39 4.36 26.43 -29.74
CA VAL A 39 3.85 27.33 -28.70
C VAL A 39 2.60 26.71 -28.09
N TYR A 40 2.56 26.64 -26.76
CA TYR A 40 1.42 26.09 -26.04
C TYR A 40 0.28 27.11 -25.99
N GLY A 41 -0.96 26.70 -26.31
CA GLY A 41 -2.11 27.62 -26.37
C GLY A 41 -3.46 26.94 -26.63
N ASN A 42 -4.47 27.73 -26.99
CA ASN A 42 -5.81 27.21 -27.30
C ASN A 42 -5.78 26.31 -28.55
N GLY A 43 -6.46 25.16 -28.48
CA GLY A 43 -6.47 24.15 -29.54
C GLY A 43 -5.25 23.22 -29.54
N PHE A 44 -4.37 23.30 -28.53
CA PHE A 44 -3.22 22.42 -28.42
C PHE A 44 -3.67 20.96 -28.16
N PRO A 45 -3.03 19.97 -28.82
CA PRO A 45 -3.36 18.56 -28.63
C PRO A 45 -3.18 18.11 -27.17
N SER A 46 -3.78 16.96 -26.83
CA SER A 46 -3.56 16.36 -25.52
C SER A 46 -2.08 16.03 -25.32
N ARG A 47 -1.61 16.03 -24.06
CA ARG A 47 -0.19 15.81 -23.72
C ARG A 47 0.37 14.52 -24.31
N TRP A 48 -0.42 13.45 -24.28
CA TRP A 48 0.02 12.15 -24.79
C TRP A 48 0.18 12.17 -26.32
N ILE A 49 -0.76 12.79 -27.06
CA ILE A 49 -0.69 12.93 -28.52
C ILE A 49 0.54 13.76 -28.90
N TYR A 50 0.70 14.93 -28.28
CA TYR A 50 1.81 15.82 -28.57
C TYR A 50 3.16 15.14 -28.37
N THR A 51 3.38 14.58 -27.18
CA THR A 51 4.66 13.93 -26.84
C THR A 51 4.95 12.76 -27.78
N GLU A 52 3.95 11.95 -28.10
CA GLU A 52 4.12 10.82 -29.01
C GLU A 52 4.48 11.26 -30.43
N GLU A 53 3.79 12.28 -30.98
CA GLU A 53 4.11 12.86 -32.28
C GLU A 53 5.54 13.40 -32.33
N LYS A 54 6.00 14.06 -31.26
CA LYS A 54 7.37 14.58 -31.19
C LYS A 54 8.41 13.47 -31.10
N ILE A 55 8.19 12.44 -30.29
CA ILE A 55 9.08 11.27 -30.24
C ILE A 55 9.16 10.60 -31.62
N ARG A 56 8.03 10.41 -32.32
CA ARG A 56 8.02 9.86 -33.69
C ARG A 56 8.84 10.72 -34.66
N ALA A 57 8.73 12.04 -34.57
CA ALA A 57 9.48 12.96 -35.41
C ALA A 57 11.00 12.95 -35.12
N LEU A 58 11.43 12.60 -33.90
CA LEU A 58 12.83 12.39 -33.53
C LEU A 58 13.35 11.00 -33.90
N ASN A 59 12.46 10.01 -34.07
CA ASN A 59 12.83 8.62 -34.31
C ASN A 59 13.73 8.45 -35.55
N GLY A 60 14.84 7.72 -35.40
CA GLY A 60 15.86 7.58 -36.43
C GLY A 60 16.90 8.70 -36.48
N LYS A 61 16.78 9.75 -35.67
CA LYS A 61 17.69 10.92 -35.67
C LYS A 61 18.57 10.98 -34.40
N PRO A 62 19.73 11.67 -34.42
CA PRO A 62 20.58 11.85 -33.25
C PRO A 62 19.89 12.53 -32.06
N GLU A 63 18.88 13.35 -32.33
CA GLU A 63 18.11 14.06 -31.33
C GLU A 63 17.27 13.12 -30.45
N LEU A 64 16.87 11.93 -30.95
CA LEU A 64 16.22 10.93 -30.11
C LEU A 64 17.17 10.42 -29.02
N ASP A 65 18.42 10.10 -29.40
CA ASP A 65 19.45 9.64 -28.47
C ASP A 65 19.72 10.69 -27.40
N ARG A 66 19.76 11.98 -27.79
CA ARG A 66 19.88 13.09 -26.86
C ARG A 66 18.65 13.20 -25.94
N CYS A 67 17.45 13.10 -26.51
CA CYS A 67 16.20 13.17 -25.76
C CYS A 67 16.13 12.13 -24.65
N ILE A 68 16.44 10.87 -24.96
CA ILE A 68 16.47 9.79 -23.98
C ILE A 68 17.53 10.06 -22.89
N LYS A 69 18.72 10.53 -23.26
CA LYS A 69 19.77 10.88 -22.28
C LYS A 69 19.34 11.99 -21.33
N ASP A 70 18.64 13.00 -21.83
CA ASP A 70 18.17 14.13 -21.02
C ASP A 70 17.04 13.71 -20.06
N VAL A 71 16.16 12.80 -20.48
CA VAL A 71 15.13 12.17 -19.60
C VAL A 71 15.78 11.46 -18.42
N PHE A 72 16.85 10.71 -18.66
CA PHE A 72 17.55 9.92 -17.65
C PHE A 72 18.76 10.63 -17.02
N ALA A 73 18.95 11.93 -17.25
CA ALA A 73 20.14 12.63 -16.80
C ALA A 73 20.27 12.56 -15.26
N PRO A 74 21.39 12.04 -14.70
CA PRO A 74 21.50 11.79 -13.25
C PRO A 74 21.29 13.02 -12.37
N VAL A 75 21.55 14.22 -12.90
CA VAL A 75 21.29 15.50 -12.22
C VAL A 75 19.81 15.69 -11.86
N ASN A 76 18.87 15.09 -12.59
CA ASN A 76 17.43 15.15 -12.33
C ASN A 76 16.98 14.20 -11.20
N PHE A 77 17.91 13.40 -10.65
CA PHE A 77 17.65 12.35 -9.67
C PHE A 77 18.56 12.44 -8.44
N ILE A 78 19.07 13.64 -8.12
CA ILE A 78 19.86 13.87 -6.90
C ILE A 78 19.05 13.44 -5.67
N GLY A 79 19.61 12.54 -4.87
CA GLY A 79 18.94 11.98 -3.68
C GLY A 79 17.99 10.81 -3.96
N ARG A 80 17.77 10.46 -5.24
CA ARG A 80 16.87 9.37 -5.69
C ARG A 80 17.46 8.54 -6.83
N PHE A 81 18.77 8.26 -6.77
CA PHE A 81 19.48 7.50 -7.81
C PHE A 81 18.96 6.07 -8.00
N SER A 82 18.41 5.45 -6.94
CA SER A 82 17.77 4.14 -7.06
C SER A 82 16.53 4.18 -7.96
N GLU A 83 15.77 5.28 -7.95
CA GLU A 83 14.64 5.47 -8.88
C GLU A 83 15.13 5.58 -10.32
N LEU A 84 16.22 6.32 -10.56
CA LEU A 84 16.84 6.40 -11.89
C LEU A 84 17.22 5.02 -12.42
N ASP A 85 17.92 4.22 -11.60
CA ASP A 85 18.33 2.88 -11.99
C ASP A 85 17.11 1.98 -12.25
N SER A 86 16.02 2.15 -11.51
CA SER A 86 14.74 1.48 -11.76
C SER A 86 14.11 1.90 -13.09
N PHE A 87 14.04 3.20 -13.39
CA PHE A 87 13.46 3.67 -14.66
C PHE A 87 14.29 3.23 -15.87
N LEU A 88 15.62 3.19 -15.74
CA LEU A 88 16.50 2.64 -16.78
C LEU A 88 16.23 1.15 -17.00
N ALA A 89 16.12 0.37 -15.92
CA ALA A 89 15.80 -1.06 -16.01
C ALA A 89 14.43 -1.30 -16.65
N ASP A 90 13.43 -0.51 -16.27
CA ASP A 90 12.07 -0.57 -16.80
C ASP A 90 12.01 -0.21 -18.29
N PHE A 91 12.61 0.93 -18.69
CA PHE A 91 12.66 1.32 -20.09
C PHE A 91 13.40 0.30 -20.97
N ASN A 92 14.45 -0.32 -20.44
CA ASN A 92 15.18 -1.35 -21.15
C ASN A 92 14.37 -2.62 -21.43
N GLN A 93 13.28 -2.90 -20.70
CA GLN A 93 12.38 -4.01 -21.05
C GLN A 93 11.73 -3.83 -22.43
N TYR A 94 11.64 -2.58 -22.91
CA TYR A 94 11.12 -2.24 -24.24
C TYR A 94 12.25 -2.00 -25.23
N LEU A 95 13.21 -1.13 -24.87
CA LEU A 95 14.28 -0.70 -25.77
C LEU A 95 15.16 -1.87 -26.24
N CYS A 96 15.30 -2.92 -25.43
CA CYS A 96 16.10 -4.09 -25.79
C CYS A 96 15.56 -4.83 -27.04
N PHE A 97 14.24 -4.83 -27.25
CA PHE A 97 13.61 -5.38 -28.47
C PHE A 97 13.92 -4.56 -29.71
N ASP A 98 14.26 -3.28 -29.54
CA ASP A 98 14.74 -2.40 -30.61
C ASP A 98 16.27 -2.51 -30.81
N GLY A 99 16.92 -3.43 -30.08
CA GLY A 99 18.34 -3.75 -30.21
C GLY A 99 19.28 -2.85 -29.39
N TRP A 100 18.76 -2.09 -28.42
CA TRP A 100 19.53 -1.16 -27.60
C TRP A 100 19.21 -1.28 -26.11
N ASN A 101 20.19 -0.99 -25.26
CA ASN A 101 19.97 -0.73 -23.84
C ASN A 101 20.49 0.66 -23.50
N VAL A 102 19.77 1.40 -22.67
CA VAL A 102 20.25 2.61 -22.00
C VAL A 102 20.94 2.24 -20.69
N ILE A 103 22.16 2.70 -20.48
CA ILE A 103 22.97 2.35 -19.31
C ILE A 103 23.59 3.59 -18.68
N ARG A 104 23.67 3.59 -17.35
CA ARG A 104 24.35 4.63 -16.58
C ARG A 104 25.80 4.24 -16.32
N LYS A 105 26.74 5.11 -16.70
CA LYS A 105 28.17 5.00 -16.39
C LYS A 105 28.58 6.17 -15.51
N GLY A 106 28.47 5.99 -14.20
CA GLY A 106 28.71 7.06 -13.23
C GLY A 106 27.71 8.20 -13.43
N ARG A 107 28.20 9.33 -13.96
CA ARG A 107 27.42 10.55 -14.22
C ARG A 107 26.80 10.62 -15.61
N GLU A 108 27.10 9.68 -16.49
CA GLU A 108 26.70 9.74 -17.90
C GLU A 108 25.69 8.65 -18.25
N ILE A 109 24.75 8.99 -19.14
CA ILE A 109 23.83 8.04 -19.77
C ILE A 109 24.35 7.72 -21.17
N THR A 110 24.51 6.43 -21.46
CA THR A 110 25.04 5.93 -22.73
C THR A 110 24.18 4.78 -23.24
N PHE A 111 24.41 4.36 -24.48
CA PHE A 111 23.71 3.23 -25.08
C PHE A 111 24.68 2.08 -25.36
N SER A 112 24.20 0.86 -25.20
CA SER A 112 24.87 -0.37 -25.64
C SER A 112 23.95 -1.17 -26.55
N LYS A 113 24.52 -2.03 -27.41
CA LYS A 113 23.71 -2.99 -28.16
C LYS A 113 23.10 -4.01 -27.21
N ALA A 114 21.81 -4.30 -27.39
CA ALA A 114 21.17 -5.40 -26.68
C ALA A 114 21.61 -6.72 -27.31
N THR A 115 21.98 -7.69 -26.48
CA THR A 115 22.41 -9.03 -26.93
C THR A 115 21.24 -10.01 -27.10
N GLY A 116 20.01 -9.50 -27.14
CA GLY A 116 18.76 -10.27 -27.09
C GLY A 116 18.03 -10.10 -25.75
N VAL A 117 16.72 -10.33 -25.76
CA VAL A 117 15.89 -10.33 -24.55
C VAL A 117 15.87 -11.73 -23.98
N ASP A 118 16.34 -11.90 -22.75
CA ASP A 118 16.22 -13.16 -22.03
C ASP A 118 14.81 -13.25 -21.43
N ILE A 119 13.88 -13.80 -22.21
CA ILE A 119 12.47 -13.95 -21.83
C ILE A 119 12.33 -14.80 -20.57
N ASP A 120 13.24 -15.76 -20.35
CA ASP A 120 13.21 -16.62 -19.16
C ASP A 120 13.60 -15.84 -17.91
N LYS A 121 14.58 -14.92 -18.02
CA LYS A 121 14.93 -13.99 -16.95
C LYS A 121 13.82 -12.99 -16.61
N GLU A 122 13.08 -12.49 -17.60
CA GLU A 122 11.92 -11.62 -17.34
C GLU A 122 10.78 -12.40 -16.64
N LYS A 123 10.52 -13.65 -17.03
CA LYS A 123 9.60 -14.54 -16.31
C LYS A 123 10.07 -14.85 -14.88
N GLU A 124 11.37 -14.96 -14.67
CA GLU A 124 11.94 -15.15 -13.32
C GLU A 124 11.68 -13.92 -12.44
N LYS A 125 11.81 -12.70 -12.97
CA LYS A 125 11.44 -11.48 -12.23
C LYS A 125 9.95 -11.44 -11.87
N GLU A 126 9.06 -11.80 -12.81
CA GLU A 126 7.62 -11.90 -12.52
C GLU A 126 7.35 -12.90 -11.37
N ARG A 127 8.02 -14.05 -11.37
CA ARG A 127 7.93 -15.03 -10.28
C ARG A 127 8.45 -14.49 -8.96
N ILE A 128 9.58 -13.79 -8.97
CA ILE A 128 10.16 -13.16 -7.76
C ILE A 128 9.19 -12.12 -7.20
N VAL A 129 8.59 -11.26 -8.02
CA VAL A 129 7.63 -10.25 -7.56
C VAL A 129 6.41 -10.92 -6.92
N ASN A 130 5.82 -11.92 -7.58
CA ASN A 130 4.69 -12.68 -7.02
C ASN A 130 5.07 -13.39 -5.72
N ASN A 131 6.28 -13.94 -5.63
CA ASN A 131 6.78 -14.55 -4.40
C ASN A 131 7.00 -13.49 -3.31
N THR A 132 7.50 -12.30 -3.61
CA THR A 132 7.67 -11.22 -2.62
C THR A 132 6.35 -10.67 -2.10
N GLU A 133 5.31 -10.59 -2.94
CA GLU A 133 3.96 -10.24 -2.50
C GLU A 133 3.39 -11.33 -1.58
N ALA A 134 3.53 -12.60 -1.98
CA ALA A 134 3.13 -13.73 -1.14
C ALA A 134 3.94 -13.78 0.17
N GLU A 135 5.24 -13.51 0.15
CA GLU A 135 6.12 -13.45 1.31
C GLU A 135 5.76 -12.27 2.21
N PHE A 136 5.44 -11.10 1.66
CA PHE A 136 4.95 -9.95 2.43
C PHE A 136 3.62 -10.28 3.13
N LEU A 137 2.68 -10.91 2.40
CA LEU A 137 1.39 -11.34 2.96
C LEU A 137 1.53 -12.48 3.98
N ASN A 138 2.53 -13.36 3.81
CA ASN A 138 2.85 -14.45 4.71
C ASN A 138 3.87 -14.05 5.80
N THR A 139 4.33 -12.79 5.82
CA THR A 139 5.14 -12.28 6.92
C THR A 139 4.21 -12.15 8.13
N GLU A 140 4.11 -13.23 8.89
CA GLU A 140 3.30 -13.25 10.09
C GLU A 140 3.95 -12.38 11.18
N PHE A 141 3.17 -11.54 11.86
CA PHE A 141 3.59 -11.11 13.19
C PHE A 141 3.81 -12.37 14.03
N ALA A 142 5.00 -12.46 14.63
CA ALA A 142 5.38 -13.53 15.56
C ALA A 142 4.24 -13.80 16.54
N ASP A 143 4.05 -15.06 16.93
CA ASP A 143 2.99 -15.44 17.86
C ASP A 143 3.04 -14.55 19.11
N ILE A 144 1.94 -13.80 19.31
CA ILE A 144 1.87 -12.82 20.40
C ILE A 144 1.52 -13.58 21.66
N SER A 145 2.44 -13.56 22.63
CA SER A 145 2.14 -13.98 23.99
C SER A 145 1.10 -13.02 24.58
N ILE A 146 -0.08 -13.55 24.89
CA ILE A 146 -1.18 -12.77 25.48
C ILE A 146 -1.13 -12.72 27.01
N GLU A 147 -0.22 -13.48 27.64
CA GLU A 147 0.00 -13.51 29.09
C GLU A 147 0.26 -12.12 29.68
N ASN A 148 0.83 -11.23 28.89
CA ASN A 148 1.20 -9.89 29.31
C ASN A 148 0.10 -8.83 29.14
N LEU A 149 -1.05 -9.19 28.57
CA LEU A 149 -2.16 -8.26 28.37
C LEU A 149 -2.62 -7.68 29.72
N PRO A 150 -2.80 -6.35 29.84
CA PRO A 150 -3.27 -5.72 31.06
C PRO A 150 -4.81 -5.83 31.17
N ILE A 151 -5.32 -7.06 31.16
CA ILE A 151 -6.74 -7.43 31.31
C ILE A 151 -6.89 -8.42 32.48
N GLY A 152 -8.13 -8.62 32.95
CA GLY A 152 -8.38 -9.54 34.06
C GLY A 152 -8.02 -10.99 33.72
N ASN A 153 -7.31 -11.67 34.62
CA ASN A 153 -6.84 -13.06 34.44
C ASN A 153 -7.96 -14.06 34.14
N TYR A 154 -9.19 -13.77 34.56
CA TYR A 154 -10.37 -14.61 34.29
C TYR A 154 -10.80 -14.62 32.81
N VAL A 155 -10.45 -13.59 32.03
CA VAL A 155 -10.80 -13.49 30.60
C VAL A 155 -9.74 -14.15 29.72
N LEU A 156 -8.48 -14.20 30.16
CA LEU A 156 -7.34 -14.69 29.36
C LEU A 156 -7.58 -16.07 28.73
N PRO A 157 -8.08 -17.11 29.45
CA PRO A 157 -8.31 -18.42 28.85
C PRO A 157 -9.30 -18.40 27.68
N TYR A 158 -10.28 -17.49 27.71
CA TYR A 158 -11.25 -17.34 26.63
C TYR A 158 -10.63 -16.63 25.42
N ILE A 159 -9.73 -15.66 25.64
CA ILE A 159 -8.98 -15.02 24.54
C ILE A 159 -8.02 -16.03 23.89
N GLU A 160 -7.32 -16.85 24.69
CA GLU A 160 -6.45 -17.94 24.19
C GLU A 160 -7.24 -18.92 23.32
N ALA A 161 -8.39 -19.39 23.83
CA ALA A 161 -9.26 -20.30 23.08
C ALA A 161 -9.72 -19.69 21.75
N ARG A 162 -10.08 -18.40 21.72
CA ARG A 162 -10.49 -17.70 20.50
C ARG A 162 -9.34 -17.55 19.49
N ILE A 163 -8.14 -17.21 19.96
CA ILE A 163 -6.96 -17.13 19.09
C ILE A 163 -6.62 -18.51 18.51
N SER A 164 -6.72 -19.57 19.31
CA SER A 164 -6.54 -20.94 18.83
C SER A 164 -7.61 -21.32 17.80
N GLU A 165 -8.87 -20.92 18.01
CA GLU A 165 -9.97 -21.13 17.07
C GLU A 165 -9.74 -20.38 15.75
N ILE A 166 -9.27 -19.13 15.81
CA ILE A 166 -8.89 -18.34 14.62
C ILE A 166 -7.84 -19.08 13.79
N LYS A 167 -6.79 -19.62 14.42
CA LYS A 167 -5.74 -20.40 13.73
C LYS A 167 -6.32 -21.65 13.05
N THR A 168 -7.19 -22.37 13.73
CA THR A 168 -7.87 -23.54 13.14
C THR A 168 -8.76 -23.16 11.95
N CYS A 169 -9.54 -22.08 12.07
CA CYS A 169 -10.36 -21.57 10.97
C CYS A 169 -9.52 -21.13 9.76
N LEU A 170 -8.34 -20.53 10.00
CA LEU A 170 -7.44 -20.13 8.94
C LEU A 170 -6.92 -21.35 8.17
N SER A 171 -6.44 -22.38 8.87
CA SER A 171 -6.01 -23.65 8.27
C SER A 171 -7.13 -24.38 7.52
N ALA A 172 -8.38 -24.23 7.99
CA ALA A 172 -9.57 -24.79 7.35
C ALA A 172 -10.14 -23.91 6.21
N LYS A 173 -9.49 -22.79 5.88
CA LYS A 173 -9.96 -21.81 4.87
C LYS A 173 -11.36 -21.25 5.16
N ALA A 174 -11.73 -21.12 6.43
CA ALA A 174 -13.00 -20.57 6.88
C ALA A 174 -12.91 -19.05 7.07
N SER A 175 -12.79 -18.29 5.97
CA SER A 175 -12.48 -16.86 5.99
C SER A 175 -13.44 -16.00 6.81
N LEU A 176 -14.76 -16.19 6.67
CA LEU A 176 -15.76 -15.46 7.46
C LEU A 176 -15.58 -15.70 8.96
N SER A 177 -15.33 -16.95 9.37
CA SER A 177 -15.10 -17.30 10.77
C SER A 177 -13.88 -16.59 11.34
N VAL A 178 -12.77 -16.55 10.58
CA VAL A 178 -11.55 -15.82 10.98
C VAL A 178 -11.84 -14.34 11.19
N ILE A 179 -12.57 -13.71 10.27
CA ILE A 179 -12.93 -12.28 10.34
C ILE A 179 -13.79 -12.01 11.58
N PHE A 180 -14.85 -12.79 11.78
CA PHE A 180 -15.80 -12.58 12.88
C PHE A 180 -15.15 -12.83 14.25
N LEU A 181 -14.35 -13.89 14.36
CA LEU A 181 -13.60 -14.19 15.57
C LEU A 181 -12.53 -13.13 15.84
N SER A 182 -11.83 -12.63 14.82
CA SER A 182 -10.82 -11.58 14.99
C SER A 182 -11.43 -10.28 15.52
N GLY A 183 -12.53 -9.82 14.92
CA GLY A 183 -13.23 -8.62 15.39
C GLY A 183 -13.84 -8.78 16.78
N SER A 184 -14.44 -9.94 17.07
CA SER A 184 -15.04 -10.20 18.40
C SER A 184 -13.98 -10.39 19.49
N THR A 185 -12.82 -10.95 19.16
CA THR A 185 -11.68 -11.09 20.07
C THR A 185 -11.09 -9.72 20.39
N LEU A 186 -10.95 -8.83 19.39
CA LEU A 186 -10.52 -7.46 19.61
C LEU A 186 -11.47 -6.72 20.57
N GLU A 187 -12.78 -6.84 20.36
CA GLU A 187 -13.80 -6.27 21.25
C GLU A 187 -13.66 -6.77 22.69
N GLY A 188 -13.50 -8.08 22.88
CA GLY A 188 -13.29 -8.68 24.22
C GLY A 188 -12.02 -8.18 24.91
N VAL A 189 -10.91 -8.06 24.18
CA VAL A 189 -9.64 -7.55 24.74
C VAL A 189 -9.75 -6.08 25.11
N LEU A 190 -10.30 -5.23 24.24
CA LEU A 190 -10.44 -3.80 24.54
C LEU A 190 -11.44 -3.54 25.66
N LEU A 191 -12.50 -4.35 25.77
CA LEU A 191 -13.42 -4.29 26.90
C LEU A 191 -12.72 -4.67 28.21
N GLY A 192 -11.95 -5.76 28.22
CA GLY A 192 -11.14 -6.16 29.38
C GLY A 192 -10.12 -5.09 29.77
N LEU A 193 -9.54 -4.42 28.78
CA LEU A 193 -8.61 -3.31 28.97
C LEU A 193 -9.29 -2.10 29.62
N ALA A 194 -10.49 -1.74 29.16
CA ALA A 194 -11.31 -0.67 29.72
C ALA A 194 -11.73 -0.97 31.16
N GLN A 195 -12.17 -2.20 31.43
CA GLN A 195 -12.55 -2.67 32.77
C GLN A 195 -11.39 -2.63 33.76
N ASN A 196 -10.18 -2.93 33.29
CA ASN A 196 -8.97 -2.89 34.13
C ASN A 196 -8.40 -1.47 34.31
N ASN A 197 -8.83 -0.50 33.49
CA ASN A 197 -8.39 0.90 33.53
C ASN A 197 -9.60 1.88 33.59
N PRO A 198 -10.52 1.72 34.56
CA PRO A 198 -11.84 2.38 34.50
C PRO A 198 -11.74 3.91 34.59
N ALA A 199 -10.83 4.45 35.41
CA ALA A 199 -10.65 5.89 35.55
C ALA A 199 -10.15 6.53 34.25
N MET A 200 -9.17 5.90 33.61
CA MET A 200 -8.56 6.37 32.36
C MET A 200 -9.59 6.39 31.22
N TYR A 201 -10.37 5.32 31.08
CA TYR A 201 -11.37 5.21 30.02
C TYR A 201 -12.57 6.15 30.24
N ASN A 202 -13.07 6.25 31.47
CA ASN A 202 -14.24 7.09 31.75
C ASN A 202 -13.91 8.60 31.67
N GLN A 203 -12.64 9.00 31.88
CA GLN A 203 -12.23 10.40 31.77
C GLN A 203 -11.90 10.85 30.33
N ALA A 204 -11.78 9.91 29.39
CA ALA A 204 -11.49 10.21 28.00
C ALA A 204 -12.59 11.06 27.35
N LYS A 205 -12.21 11.95 26.44
CA LYS A 205 -13.12 12.83 25.70
C LYS A 205 -14.03 12.04 24.78
N SER A 206 -13.52 10.96 24.19
CA SER A 206 -14.26 10.04 23.32
C SER A 206 -15.13 9.02 24.07
N ALA A 207 -15.16 9.05 25.42
CA ALA A 207 -16.00 8.16 26.19
C ALA A 207 -17.49 8.36 25.85
N PRO A 208 -18.24 7.29 25.52
CA PRO A 208 -19.64 7.41 25.13
C PRO A 208 -20.50 7.86 26.31
N LYS A 209 -21.33 8.87 26.06
CA LYS A 209 -22.27 9.43 27.03
C LYS A 209 -23.70 9.03 26.69
N ASP A 210 -24.53 8.93 27.71
CA ASP A 210 -25.96 8.83 27.56
C ASP A 210 -26.51 10.20 27.11
N ASN A 211 -27.31 10.19 26.04
CA ASN A 211 -27.79 11.42 25.41
C ASN A 211 -28.81 12.18 26.28
N LYS A 212 -29.44 11.51 27.26
CA LYS A 212 -30.47 12.11 28.11
C LYS A 212 -29.89 12.69 29.39
N THR A 213 -28.92 12.01 29.98
CA THR A 213 -28.35 12.33 31.30
C THR A 213 -26.97 12.96 31.22
N GLY A 214 -26.28 12.85 30.08
CA GLY A 214 -24.89 13.30 29.91
C GLY A 214 -23.86 12.47 30.68
N LYS A 215 -24.29 11.42 31.40
CA LYS A 215 -23.41 10.52 32.15
C LYS A 215 -22.71 9.55 31.20
N ILE A 216 -21.50 9.13 31.58
CA ILE A 216 -20.77 8.10 30.82
C ILE A 216 -21.52 6.77 30.94
N ARG A 217 -21.63 6.06 29.81
CA ARG A 217 -22.29 4.75 29.74
C ARG A 217 -21.51 3.68 30.48
N GLN A 218 -22.19 2.64 30.96
CA GLN A 218 -21.50 1.50 31.56
C GLN A 218 -20.74 0.72 30.48
N PHE A 219 -19.61 0.10 30.82
CA PHE A 219 -18.74 -0.56 29.82
C PHE A 219 -19.44 -1.64 28.99
N HIS A 220 -20.46 -2.33 29.54
CA HIS A 220 -21.24 -3.33 28.78
C HIS A 220 -22.08 -2.71 27.65
N GLU A 221 -22.27 -1.39 27.64
CA GLU A 221 -22.99 -0.64 26.61
C GLU A 221 -22.05 0.01 25.58
N TRP A 222 -20.73 -0.16 25.75
CA TRP A 222 -19.75 0.38 24.82
C TRP A 222 -19.63 -0.51 23.60
N THR A 223 -19.69 0.08 22.42
CA THR A 223 -19.46 -0.64 21.17
C THR A 223 -17.98 -0.84 20.93
N LEU A 224 -17.60 -1.82 20.10
CA LEU A 224 -16.23 -1.95 19.59
C LEU A 224 -15.69 -0.61 19.02
N SER A 225 -16.53 0.20 18.36
CA SER A 225 -16.10 1.53 17.89
C SER A 225 -15.64 2.42 19.04
N ASN A 226 -16.43 2.52 20.11
CA ASN A 226 -16.10 3.34 21.27
C ASN A 226 -14.82 2.84 21.96
N LEU A 227 -14.68 1.53 22.06
CA LEU A 227 -13.49 0.90 22.64
C LEU A 227 -12.24 1.21 21.82
N ILE A 228 -12.30 1.14 20.48
CA ILE A 228 -11.18 1.49 19.60
C ILE A 228 -10.80 2.96 19.75
N ASP A 229 -11.78 3.86 19.69
CA ASP A 229 -11.58 5.30 19.77
C ASP A 229 -10.91 5.71 21.09
N VAL A 230 -11.46 5.24 22.23
CA VAL A 230 -10.95 5.56 23.55
C VAL A 230 -9.59 4.91 23.79
N SER A 231 -9.38 3.66 23.36
CA SER A 231 -8.08 2.98 23.52
C SER A 231 -6.95 3.68 22.76
N CYS A 232 -7.27 4.34 21.64
CA CYS A 232 -6.33 5.20 20.94
C CYS A 232 -6.07 6.51 21.69
N GLU A 233 -7.12 7.17 22.18
CA GLU A 233 -6.99 8.44 22.93
C GLU A 233 -6.13 8.28 24.19
N VAL A 234 -6.32 7.18 24.92
CA VAL A 234 -5.57 6.92 26.16
C VAL A 234 -4.19 6.28 25.91
N GLY A 235 -3.83 6.05 24.64
CA GLY A 235 -2.48 5.67 24.21
C GLY A 235 -2.18 4.17 24.09
N PHE A 236 -3.16 3.28 24.32
CA PHE A 236 -2.97 1.84 24.11
C PHE A 236 -2.90 1.44 22.63
N LEU A 237 -3.55 2.22 21.76
CA LEU A 237 -3.47 2.08 20.31
C LEU A 237 -2.90 3.35 19.68
N ARG A 238 -2.16 3.18 18.59
CA ARG A 238 -1.71 4.28 17.71
C ARG A 238 -2.72 4.48 16.57
N GLU A 239 -2.62 5.63 15.91
CA GLU A 239 -3.57 6.05 14.86
C GLU A 239 -3.67 5.07 13.67
N ASP A 240 -2.57 4.40 13.33
CA ASP A 240 -2.55 3.35 12.31
C ASP A 240 -3.45 2.16 12.71
N VAL A 241 -3.23 1.60 13.89
CA VAL A 241 -3.99 0.45 14.39
C VAL A 241 -5.44 0.84 14.71
N LYS A 242 -5.71 2.08 15.12
CA LYS A 242 -7.07 2.60 15.24
C LYS A 242 -7.83 2.46 13.92
N LYS A 243 -7.28 2.99 12.83
CA LYS A 243 -7.90 2.95 11.50
C LYS A 243 -8.17 1.52 11.04
N PHE A 244 -7.16 0.66 11.12
CA PHE A 244 -7.32 -0.74 10.75
C PHE A 244 -8.31 -1.49 11.64
N SER A 245 -8.37 -1.18 12.93
CA SER A 245 -9.34 -1.77 13.86
C SER A 245 -10.79 -1.39 13.51
N HIS A 246 -11.03 -0.16 13.06
CA HIS A 246 -12.35 0.22 12.52
C HIS A 246 -12.68 -0.55 11.25
N SER A 247 -11.72 -0.75 10.34
CA SER A 247 -11.94 -1.61 9.17
C SER A 247 -12.26 -3.06 9.57
N LEU A 248 -11.55 -3.63 10.56
CA LEU A 248 -11.84 -4.96 11.10
C LEU A 248 -13.26 -5.03 11.71
N ARG A 249 -13.68 -4.00 12.46
CA ARG A 249 -15.05 -3.89 12.97
C ARG A 249 -16.07 -3.95 11.82
N ASP A 250 -15.81 -3.23 10.74
CA ASP A 250 -16.72 -3.19 9.59
C ASP A 250 -16.80 -4.54 8.88
N PHE A 251 -15.67 -5.22 8.67
CA PHE A 251 -15.67 -6.59 8.16
C PHE A 251 -16.41 -7.56 9.10
N ARG A 252 -16.29 -7.38 10.41
CA ARG A 252 -17.01 -8.18 11.40
C ARG A 252 -18.52 -7.98 11.34
N ASN A 253 -19.02 -6.82 10.88
CA ASN A 253 -20.46 -6.57 10.73
C ASN A 253 -21.11 -7.41 9.63
N TYR A 254 -20.33 -8.00 8.70
CA TYR A 254 -20.84 -8.99 7.75
C TYR A 254 -21.28 -10.31 8.40
N ILE A 255 -21.18 -10.42 9.74
CA ILE A 255 -21.91 -11.46 10.49
C ILE A 255 -23.42 -11.38 10.26
N HIS A 256 -23.94 -10.22 9.86
CA HIS A 256 -25.32 -10.03 9.43
C HIS A 256 -25.47 -10.38 7.93
N PRO A 257 -26.17 -11.47 7.57
CA PRO A 257 -26.21 -11.95 6.18
C PRO A 257 -26.80 -10.94 5.18
N PHE A 258 -27.78 -10.13 5.61
CA PHE A 258 -28.36 -9.10 4.74
C PHE A 258 -27.37 -7.98 4.40
N GLN A 259 -26.49 -7.61 5.33
CA GLN A 259 -25.44 -6.63 5.07
C GLN A 259 -24.39 -7.21 4.12
N GLN A 260 -23.98 -8.46 4.34
CA GLN A 260 -23.09 -9.18 3.44
C GLN A 260 -23.66 -9.25 2.02
N MET A 261 -24.95 -9.57 1.90
CA MET A 261 -25.66 -9.64 0.61
C MET A 261 -25.74 -8.28 -0.08
N SER A 262 -26.11 -7.21 0.63
CA SER A 262 -26.26 -5.88 0.03
C SER A 262 -24.96 -5.34 -0.55
N GLU A 263 -23.84 -5.66 0.09
CA GLU A 263 -22.50 -5.25 -0.34
C GLU A 263 -21.80 -6.29 -1.21
N LYS A 264 -22.45 -7.44 -1.47
CA LYS A 264 -21.90 -8.58 -2.22
C LYS A 264 -20.53 -9.02 -1.71
N PHE A 265 -20.35 -8.98 -0.38
CA PHE A 265 -19.08 -9.27 0.25
C PHE A 265 -18.82 -10.78 0.32
N SER A 266 -17.71 -11.21 -0.28
CA SER A 266 -17.26 -12.61 -0.27
C SER A 266 -15.76 -12.63 0.04
N PRO A 267 -15.37 -12.74 1.33
CA PRO A 267 -13.96 -12.68 1.71
C PRO A 267 -13.21 -13.93 1.26
N ASP A 268 -11.95 -13.73 0.94
CA ASP A 268 -10.99 -14.79 0.64
C ASP A 268 -10.01 -15.01 1.81
N GLU A 269 -9.02 -15.87 1.61
CA GLU A 269 -7.99 -16.16 2.62
C GLU A 269 -7.14 -14.92 2.94
N ASN A 270 -6.87 -14.07 1.95
CA ASN A 270 -6.09 -12.84 2.15
C ASN A 270 -6.81 -11.85 3.06
N THR A 271 -8.12 -11.66 2.84
CA THR A 271 -8.97 -10.81 3.69
C THR A 271 -8.96 -11.30 5.14
N ALA A 272 -9.05 -12.62 5.33
CA ALA A 272 -8.97 -13.25 6.65
C ALA A 272 -7.61 -13.04 7.32
N LYS A 273 -6.51 -13.24 6.59
CA LYS A 273 -5.14 -12.99 7.08
C LYS A 273 -4.96 -11.54 7.51
N ILE A 274 -5.38 -10.57 6.68
CA ILE A 274 -5.31 -9.15 7.01
C ILE A 274 -6.08 -8.85 8.30
N CYS A 275 -7.33 -9.32 8.42
CA CYS A 275 -8.13 -9.14 9.63
C CYS A 275 -7.45 -9.71 10.88
N PHE A 276 -6.81 -10.87 10.77
CA PHE A 276 -6.04 -11.44 11.88
C PHE A 276 -4.78 -10.65 12.20
N GLN A 277 -4.07 -10.11 11.18
CA GLN A 277 -2.92 -9.22 11.41
C GLN A 277 -3.32 -7.93 12.14
N VAL A 278 -4.51 -7.38 11.87
CA VAL A 278 -5.03 -6.23 12.63
C VAL A 278 -5.21 -6.56 14.11
N LEU A 279 -5.81 -7.71 14.42
CA LEU A 279 -5.93 -8.19 15.81
C LEU A 279 -4.53 -8.32 16.43
N LYS A 280 -3.59 -9.00 15.75
CA LYS A 280 -2.22 -9.17 16.24
C LYS A 280 -1.56 -7.81 16.52
N ALA A 281 -1.61 -6.87 15.58
CA ALA A 281 -1.03 -5.53 15.76
C ALA A 281 -1.60 -4.80 16.98
N ALA A 282 -2.92 -4.89 17.23
CA ALA A 282 -3.54 -4.32 18.42
C ALA A 282 -3.02 -4.96 19.72
N LEU A 283 -2.98 -6.30 19.79
CA LEU A 283 -2.46 -7.01 20.97
C LEU A 283 -0.99 -6.65 21.24
N PHE A 284 -0.18 -6.53 20.19
CA PHE A 284 1.22 -6.13 20.31
C PHE A 284 1.36 -4.71 20.88
N GLN A 285 0.59 -3.73 20.38
CA GLN A 285 0.65 -2.37 20.93
C GLN A 285 0.19 -2.30 22.38
N ILE A 286 -0.89 -3.01 22.72
CA ILE A 286 -1.43 -3.06 24.09
C ILE A 286 -0.39 -3.66 25.06
N THR A 287 0.31 -4.73 24.67
CA THR A 287 1.34 -5.37 25.51
C THR A 287 2.59 -4.49 25.69
N GLN A 288 2.99 -3.73 24.67
CA GLN A 288 4.14 -2.81 24.76
C GLN A 288 3.87 -1.59 25.64
N ASN A 289 2.60 -1.17 25.77
CA ASN A 289 2.23 0.03 26.53
C ASN A 289 2.35 -0.15 28.07
N LYS A 290 2.80 -1.32 28.56
CA LYS A 290 3.17 -1.54 29.98
C LYS A 290 4.43 -0.78 30.43
N LYS A 291 5.19 -0.18 29.51
CA LYS A 291 6.52 0.42 29.76
C LYS A 291 6.53 1.94 29.97
N ARG A 292 5.41 2.57 30.33
CA ARG A 292 5.37 3.99 30.71
C ARG A 292 4.74 4.18 32.07
#